data_AF-A0A4R4BNG9-F1
#
_entry.id   AF-A0A4R4BNG9-F1
#
_cell.length_a   1.000
_cell.length_b   1.000
_cell.length_c   1.000
_cell.angle_alpha   90.00
_cell.angle_beta   90.00
_cell.angle_gamma   90.00
#
_symmetry.space_group_name_H-M   'P 1'
#
loop_
_entity.id
_entity.type
_entity.pdbx_description
1 polymer ?
#
loop_
_entity_poly.entity_id
_entity_poly.type
_entity_poly.pdbx_seq_one_letter_code
_entity_poly.pdbx_strand_id
1 'polypeptide(L)'
;MKVYIMAADANNYQNLIPVDNGAFEIYREFNGSQLTNPSVRLRVKILRDDEMNKDLPKSDFPSLASHIPVFSKRAVSVLNELLIANGELVKLDCINCEEPYFAFNVTTTV
;
A
#
# COMPACT_ATOMS: atom_id res chain seq x y z
N MET A 1 2.92 6.09 27.18
CA MET A 1 2.93 5.86 25.73
C MET A 1 1.47 5.70 25.27
N LYS A 2 1.04 6.43 24.24
CA LYS A 2 -0.29 6.22 23.62
C LYS A 2 -0.07 5.46 22.32
N VAL A 3 -0.87 4.43 22.07
CA VAL A 3 -0.81 3.61 20.86
C VAL A 3 -2.02 3.96 19.99
N TYR A 4 -1.78 4.16 18.69
CA TYR A 4 -2.81 4.50 17.71
C TYR A 4 -2.79 3.48 16.59
N ILE A 5 -3.98 3.12 16.08
CA ILE A 5 -4.12 2.28 14.90
C ILE A 5 -4.11 3.19 13.68
N MET A 6 -3.20 2.93 12.75
CA MET A 6 -3.21 3.60 11.44
C MET A 6 -4.26 2.94 10.55
N ALA A 7 -5.12 3.74 9.93
CA ALA A 7 -6.13 3.28 8.99
C ALA A 7 -6.27 4.28 7.84
N ALA A 8 -6.46 3.77 6.62
CA ALA A 8 -6.74 4.61 5.46
C ALA A 8 -8.15 5.19 5.55
N ASP A 9 -8.30 6.47 5.19
CA ASP A 9 -9.61 7.11 5.06
C ASP A 9 -10.19 6.83 3.67
N ALA A 10 -10.65 5.59 3.51
CA ALA A 10 -11.13 5.06 2.23
C ALA A 10 -12.39 5.77 1.68
N ASN A 11 -13.10 6.53 2.50
CA ASN A 11 -14.33 7.22 2.11
C ASN A 11 -14.08 8.63 1.55
N ASN A 12 -12.95 9.25 1.90
CA ASN A 12 -12.63 10.62 1.52
C ASN A 12 -11.43 10.73 0.57
N TYR A 13 -10.65 9.65 0.38
CA TYR A 13 -9.50 9.62 -0.52
C TYR A 13 -9.47 8.38 -1.42
N GLN A 14 -8.69 8.44 -2.48
CA GLN A 14 -8.49 7.34 -3.43
C GLN A 14 -7.94 6.08 -2.77
N ASN A 15 -8.47 4.94 -3.20
CA ASN A 15 -7.99 3.60 -2.84
C ASN A 15 -7.36 2.90 -4.04
N LEU A 16 -6.64 1.83 -3.78
CA LEU A 16 -6.05 0.96 -4.78
C LEU A 16 -6.77 -0.39 -4.80
N ILE A 17 -6.88 -0.98 -5.98
CA ILE A 17 -7.38 -2.35 -6.17
C ILE A 17 -6.38 -3.17 -6.99
N PRO A 18 -6.27 -4.48 -6.71
CA PRO A 18 -5.43 -5.35 -7.51
C PRO A 18 -5.96 -5.48 -8.93
N VAL A 19 -5.05 -5.67 -9.89
CA VAL A 19 -5.39 -5.90 -11.30
C VAL A 19 -5.45 -7.41 -11.61
N ASP A 20 -4.63 -8.20 -10.93
CA ASP A 20 -4.45 -9.63 -11.23
C ASP A 20 -5.35 -10.55 -10.42
N ASN A 21 -5.95 -11.52 -11.11
CA ASN A 21 -6.66 -12.65 -10.51
C ASN A 21 -5.65 -13.57 -9.81
N GLY A 22 -5.31 -13.26 -8.56
CA GLY A 22 -4.28 -13.96 -7.79
C GLY A 22 -3.54 -13.08 -6.77
N ALA A 23 -3.81 -11.78 -6.73
CA ALA A 23 -3.19 -10.85 -5.79
C ALA A 23 -3.32 -11.27 -4.31
N PHE A 24 -4.36 -12.03 -3.95
CA PHE A 24 -4.55 -12.54 -2.59
C PHE A 24 -3.43 -13.48 -2.12
N GLU A 25 -2.80 -14.23 -3.04
CA GLU A 25 -1.64 -15.07 -2.70
C GLU A 25 -0.46 -14.19 -2.29
N ILE A 26 -0.21 -13.14 -3.07
CA ILE A 26 0.84 -12.15 -2.81
C ILE A 26 0.60 -11.45 -1.48
N TYR A 27 -0.66 -11.12 -1.14
CA TYR A 27 -0.98 -10.46 0.12
C TYR A 27 -0.57 -11.29 1.35
N ARG A 28 -0.57 -12.63 1.24
CA ARG A 28 -0.16 -13.52 2.33
C ARG A 28 1.34 -13.54 2.57
N GLU A 29 2.14 -13.05 1.61
CA GLU A 29 3.58 -12.91 1.80
C GLU A 29 3.92 -11.73 2.73
N PHE A 30 3.05 -10.73 2.83
CA PHE A 30 3.17 -9.61 3.78
C PHE A 30 2.72 -10.03 5.18
N ASN A 31 3.53 -10.83 5.87
CA ASN A 31 3.14 -11.52 7.10
C ASN A 31 4.07 -11.29 8.29
N GLY A 32 4.98 -10.32 8.24
CA GLY A 32 5.98 -10.12 9.29
C GLY A 32 7.34 -10.71 8.98
N SER A 33 7.44 -11.66 8.05
CA SER A 33 8.71 -12.22 7.61
C SER A 33 9.29 -11.43 6.44
N GLN A 34 10.61 -11.48 6.26
CA GLN A 34 11.27 -10.93 5.07
C GLN A 34 10.71 -11.56 3.80
N LEU A 35 10.48 -10.74 2.78
CA LEU A 35 10.00 -11.22 1.50
C LEU A 35 11.13 -11.96 0.77
N THR A 36 10.91 -13.23 0.47
CA THR A 36 11.90 -14.08 -0.24
C THR A 36 12.13 -13.64 -1.68
N ASN A 37 11.16 -12.95 -2.29
CA ASN A 37 11.28 -12.38 -3.62
C ASN A 37 10.70 -10.96 -3.69
N PRO A 38 11.51 -9.91 -3.47
CA PRO A 38 11.05 -8.53 -3.57
C PRO A 38 10.63 -8.11 -4.99
N SER A 39 10.81 -8.99 -6.00
CA SER A 39 10.32 -8.78 -7.37
C SER A 39 8.86 -9.18 -7.56
N VAL A 40 8.14 -9.56 -6.51
CA VAL A 40 6.68 -9.80 -6.58
C VAL A 40 6.00 -8.47 -6.93
N ARG A 41 5.72 -8.28 -8.22
CA ARG A 41 5.09 -7.08 -8.76
C ARG A 41 3.59 -7.16 -8.54
N LEU A 42 3.16 -6.76 -7.35
CA LEU A 42 1.75 -6.54 -7.10
C LEU A 42 1.26 -5.39 -8.00
N ARG A 43 0.50 -5.75 -9.03
CA ARG A 43 -0.11 -4.79 -9.96
C ARG A 43 -1.39 -4.26 -9.39
N VAL A 44 -1.50 -2.94 -9.35
CA VAL A 44 -2.65 -2.22 -8.79
C VAL A 44 -3.10 -1.12 -9.74
N LYS A 45 -4.33 -0.65 -9.55
CA LYS A 45 -4.84 0.57 -10.17
C LYS A 45 -5.64 1.36 -9.15
N ILE A 46 -5.82 2.65 -9.40
CA ILE A 46 -6.73 3.48 -8.62
C ILE A 46 -8.15 2.96 -8.82
N LEU A 47 -8.87 2.72 -7.71
CA LEU A 47 -10.28 2.44 -7.74
C LEU A 47 -11.03 3.70 -8.19
N ARG A 48 -11.53 3.66 -9.42
CA ARG A 48 -12.49 4.63 -9.94
C ARG A 48 -13.80 3.86 -10.07
N ASP A 49 -14.77 4.21 -9.25
CA ASP A 49 -16.09 3.63 -9.31
C ASP A 49 -16.99 4.62 -10.05
N ASP A 50 -17.35 4.26 -11.29
CA ASP A 50 -18.19 5.06 -12.16
C ASP A 50 -19.62 5.22 -11.59
N GLU A 51 -20.06 4.31 -10.71
CA GLU A 51 -21.35 4.40 -10.01
C GLU A 51 -21.29 5.29 -8.76
N MET A 52 -20.14 5.38 -8.09
CA MET A 52 -19.93 6.28 -6.94
C MET A 52 -19.65 7.73 -7.32
N ASN A 53 -19.37 8.01 -8.59
CA ASN A 53 -19.27 9.35 -9.18
C ASN A 53 -18.38 10.32 -8.39
N LYS A 54 -17.31 9.81 -7.78
CA LYS A 54 -16.36 10.57 -6.97
C LYS A 54 -14.94 10.31 -7.43
N ASP A 55 -14.39 11.26 -8.18
CA ASP A 55 -12.94 11.44 -8.27
C ASP A 55 -12.45 11.95 -6.91
N LEU A 56 -12.26 11.03 -5.97
CA LEU A 56 -11.69 11.36 -4.67
C LEU A 56 -10.27 11.92 -4.85
N PRO A 57 -9.81 12.80 -3.95
CA PRO A 57 -8.43 13.27 -3.95
C PRO A 57 -7.43 12.13 -3.71
N LYS A 58 -6.21 12.32 -4.23
CA LYS A 58 -5.08 11.40 -4.01
C LYS A 58 -4.78 11.22 -2.52
N SER A 59 -4.55 9.98 -2.10
CA SER A 59 -4.09 9.65 -0.75
C SER A 59 -2.58 9.45 -0.71
N ASP A 60 -1.96 9.87 0.39
CA ASP A 60 -0.59 9.47 0.75
C ASP A 60 -0.55 8.11 1.46
N PHE A 61 -1.71 7.63 1.92
CA PHE A 61 -1.92 6.35 2.60
C PHE A 61 -3.19 5.66 2.07
N PRO A 62 -3.22 5.23 0.79
CA PRO A 62 -4.41 4.62 0.20
C PRO A 62 -4.69 3.23 0.79
N SER A 63 -5.96 2.83 0.83
CA SER A 63 -6.31 1.45 1.17
C SER A 63 -5.98 0.51 0.01
N LEU A 64 -5.57 -0.72 0.32
CA LEU A 64 -5.38 -1.81 -0.65
C LEU A 64 -5.80 -3.16 -0.06
N ALA A 65 -5.26 -3.49 1.11
CA ALA A 65 -5.63 -4.65 1.92
C ALA A 65 -5.55 -4.27 3.40
N SER A 66 -6.32 -4.95 4.26
CA SER A 66 -6.46 -4.59 5.67
C SER A 66 -5.14 -4.62 6.46
N HIS A 67 -4.20 -5.49 6.09
CA HIS A 67 -2.94 -5.70 6.80
C HIS A 67 -1.71 -5.19 6.05
N ILE A 68 -1.88 -4.54 4.89
CA ILE A 68 -0.77 -4.06 4.06
C ILE A 68 -0.84 -2.53 3.98
N PRO A 69 -0.07 -1.81 4.81
CA PRO A 69 0.08 -0.37 4.69
C PRO A 69 0.65 -0.01 3.31
N VAL A 70 0.06 0.97 2.64
CA VAL A 70 0.55 1.46 1.34
C VAL A 70 0.81 2.95 1.43
N PHE A 71 1.92 3.39 0.87
CA PHE A 71 2.37 4.77 0.92
C PHE A 71 2.60 5.34 -0.48
N SER A 72 2.28 6.62 -0.67
CA SER A 72 2.74 7.35 -1.86
C SER A 72 4.26 7.56 -1.80
N LYS A 73 4.87 7.89 -2.94
CA LYS A 73 6.28 8.32 -3.00
C LYS A 73 6.59 9.48 -2.04
N ARG A 74 5.67 10.44 -1.91
CA ARG A 74 5.81 11.58 -0.99
C ARG A 74 5.84 11.11 0.46
N ALA A 75 4.89 10.27 0.86
CA ALA A 75 4.82 9.72 2.21
C ALA A 75 6.08 8.91 2.57
N VAL A 76 6.55 8.07 1.65
CA VAL A 76 7.82 7.35 1.81
C VAL A 76 8.97 8.33 2.01
N SER A 77 9.07 9.40 1.21
CA SER A 77 10.14 10.39 1.36
C SER A 77 10.16 11.07 2.74
N VAL A 78 8.99 11.28 3.35
CA VAL A 78 8.88 11.92 4.68
C VAL A 78 9.13 10.92 5.81
N LEU A 79 8.63 9.69 5.66
CA LEU A 79 8.67 8.65 6.69
C LEU A 79 9.83 7.67 6.51
N ASN A 80 10.75 7.93 5.58
CA ASN A 80 11.73 6.94 5.10
C ASN A 80 12.52 6.32 6.25
N GLU A 81 13.09 7.14 7.14
CA GLU A 81 13.89 6.68 8.27
C GLU A 81 13.12 5.73 9.19
N LEU A 82 11.84 6.04 9.45
CA LEU A 82 10.97 5.20 10.25
C LEU A 82 10.63 3.89 9.54
N LEU A 83 10.32 3.94 8.25
CA LEU A 83 9.88 2.77 7.48
C LEU A 83 11.04 1.77 7.29
N ILE A 84 12.21 2.22 6.82
CA ILE A 84 13.34 1.32 6.54
C ILE A 84 13.93 0.69 7.80
N ALA A 85 13.75 1.31 8.97
CA ALA A 85 14.21 0.76 10.24
C ALA A 85 13.29 -0.36 10.76
N ASN A 86 12.06 -0.47 10.25
CA ASN A 86 11.03 -1.36 10.78
C ASN A 86 10.46 -2.36 9.76
N GLY A 87 10.95 -2.35 8.52
CA GLY A 87 10.37 -3.18 7.48
C GLY A 87 10.96 -3.00 6.09
N GLU A 88 10.26 -3.56 5.11
CA GLU A 88 10.62 -3.57 3.71
C GLU A 88 9.59 -2.80 2.88
N LEU A 89 10.06 -1.93 1.99
CA LEU A 89 9.22 -1.21 1.04
C LEU A 89 9.25 -1.92 -0.31
N VAL A 90 8.08 -2.37 -0.75
CA VAL A 90 7.86 -3.01 -2.05
C VAL A 90 7.19 -2.02 -2.98
N LYS A 91 7.90 -1.63 -4.04
CA LYS A 91 7.34 -0.75 -5.07
C LYS A 91 6.21 -1.49 -5.80
N LEU A 92 5.03 -0.91 -5.82
CA LEU A 92 3.87 -1.41 -6.55
C LEU A 92 3.96 -1.04 -8.02
N ASP A 93 3.45 -1.92 -8.88
CA ASP A 93 3.28 -1.65 -10.31
C ASP A 93 1.89 -1.05 -10.54
N CYS A 94 1.80 0.28 -10.42
CA CYS A 94 0.55 1.02 -10.45
C CYS A 94 0.19 1.43 -11.88
N ILE A 95 -0.83 0.80 -12.45
CA ILE A 95 -1.29 1.05 -13.82
C ILE A 95 -2.07 2.37 -13.86
N ASN A 96 -1.71 3.24 -14.81
CA ASN A 96 -2.33 4.56 -15.02
C ASN A 96 -2.22 5.51 -13.82
N CYS A 97 -1.17 5.36 -13.01
CA CYS A 97 -0.87 6.25 -11.90
C CYS A 97 0.26 7.20 -12.29
N GLU A 98 0.15 8.48 -11.91
CA GLU A 98 1.19 9.48 -12.20
C GLU A 98 2.50 9.20 -11.44
N GLU A 99 2.39 8.58 -10.26
CA GLU A 99 3.51 8.26 -9.38
C GLU A 99 3.38 6.85 -8.80
N PRO A 100 4.50 6.20 -8.43
CA PRO A 100 4.46 4.90 -7.78
C PRO A 100 3.95 4.98 -6.35
N TYR A 101 3.33 3.88 -5.92
CA TYR A 101 3.02 3.58 -4.53
C TYR A 101 3.93 2.45 -4.02
N PHE A 102 4.01 2.32 -2.70
CA PHE A 102 4.87 1.36 -2.02
C PHE A 102 4.06 0.63 -0.95
N ALA A 103 3.95 -0.69 -1.06
CA ALA A 103 3.46 -1.51 0.04
C ALA A 103 4.57 -1.68 1.07
N PHE A 104 4.20 -1.68 2.35
CA PHE A 104 5.14 -1.82 3.44
C PHE A 104 4.90 -3.14 4.18
N ASN A 105 5.93 -3.96 4.24
CA ASN A 105 5.96 -5.16 5.05
C ASN A 105 6.73 -4.86 6.33
N VAL A 106 6.04 -4.82 7.47
CA VAL A 106 6.70 -4.68 8.79
C VAL A 106 7.44 -5.98 9.07
N THR A 107 8.73 -5.95 9.38
CA THR A 107 9.54 -7.17 9.61
C THR A 107 10.13 -7.28 11.02
N THR A 108 9.88 -6.29 11.87
CA THR A 108 10.38 -6.25 13.25
C THR A 108 9.39 -6.81 14.28
N THR A 109 8.21 -7.23 13.83
CA THR A 109 7.19 -7.87 14.66
C THR A 109 7.24 -9.37 14.44
N VAL A 110 7.89 -10.09 15.37
CA VAL A 110 7.90 -11.57 15.44
C VAL A 110 7.08 -12.02 16.63
#